data_AF-A0A183V2R9-F1
#
_entry.id   AF-A0A183V2R9-F1
#
_cell.length_a   1.000
_cell.length_b   1.000
_cell.length_c   1.000
_cell.angle_alpha   90.00
_cell.angle_beta   90.00
_cell.angle_gamma   90.00
#
_symmetry.space_group_name_H-M   'P 1'
#
loop_
_entity.id
_entity.type
_entity.pdbx_description
1 polymer ?
#
loop_
_entity_poly.entity_id
_entity_poly.type
_entity_poly.pdbx_seq_one_letter_code
_entity_poly.pdbx_strand_id
1 'polypeptide(L)'
;MRMDQSGRLYIKSNDVFVDSAESEPFVDAIDRSNPATHQPPEPGHEKLYTYRSICMSDEGKMRILHGFDCRYQVAVGRFRNAVNDSGWSFLEIETKPEYPPEIQAYAAGVLEERGRERANKL
;
A
#
# COMPACT_ATOMS: atom_id res chain seq x y z
N MET A 1 1.78 -16.81 1.45
CA MET A 1 1.60 -15.93 0.28
C MET A 1 1.26 -16.78 -0.93
N ARG A 2 0.44 -16.28 -1.86
CA ARG A 2 0.11 -16.95 -3.13
C ARG A 2 0.12 -15.91 -4.25
N MET A 3 0.65 -16.23 -5.43
CA MET A 3 0.58 -15.36 -6.61
C MET A 3 -0.32 -16.01 -7.66
N ASP A 4 -1.11 -15.24 -8.40
CA ASP A 4 -1.89 -15.74 -9.53
C ASP A 4 -1.15 -15.57 -10.87
N GLN A 5 -1.74 -16.11 -11.94
CA GLN A 5 -1.17 -16.08 -13.29
C GLN A 5 -1.08 -14.67 -13.89
N SER A 6 -1.72 -13.67 -13.27
CA SER A 6 -1.64 -12.26 -13.67
C SER A 6 -0.53 -11.49 -12.93
N GLY A 7 0.23 -12.16 -12.06
CA GLY A 7 1.26 -11.52 -11.23
C GLY A 7 0.71 -10.82 -9.99
N ARG A 8 -0.55 -11.07 -9.62
CA ARG A 8 -1.15 -10.50 -8.40
C ARG A 8 -0.78 -11.33 -7.18
N LEU A 9 -0.24 -10.69 -6.14
CA LEU A 9 0.14 -11.32 -4.89
C LEU A 9 -1.02 -11.28 -3.87
N TYR A 10 -1.19 -12.36 -3.12
CA TYR A 10 -2.20 -12.50 -2.08
C TYR A 10 -1.50 -12.82 -0.76
N ILE A 11 -1.76 -11.98 0.25
CA ILE A 11 -1.23 -12.15 1.60
C ILE A 11 -2.39 -12.59 2.50
N LYS A 12 -2.35 -13.84 2.97
CA LYS A 12 -3.27 -14.31 4.01
C LYS A 12 -2.77 -13.78 5.35
N SER A 13 -3.53 -12.93 6.01
CA SER A 13 -3.24 -12.54 7.39
C SER A 13 -3.71 -13.67 8.31
N ASN A 14 -2.88 -14.70 8.46
CA ASN A 14 -3.07 -15.74 9.47
C ASN A 14 -2.08 -15.60 10.64
N ASP A 15 -1.23 -14.56 10.63
CA ASP A 15 -0.30 -14.22 11.70
C ASP A 15 -0.75 -12.91 12.35
N VAL A 16 -1.87 -12.96 13.07
CA VAL A 16 -2.32 -11.85 13.93
C VAL A 16 -1.44 -11.85 15.17
N PHE A 17 -0.40 -11.03 15.17
CA PHE A 17 0.28 -10.62 16.39
C PHE A 17 -0.19 -9.22 16.73
N VAL A 18 -1.05 -9.15 17.74
CA VAL A 18 -1.52 -7.89 18.35
C VAL A 18 -0.31 -7.24 18.99
N ASP A 19 0.14 -6.11 18.48
CA ASP A 19 1.08 -5.25 19.20
C ASP A 19 0.45 -3.86 19.36
N SER A 20 0.08 -3.57 20.61
CA SER A 20 -0.55 -2.33 21.02
C SER A 20 0.46 -1.18 20.94
N ALA A 21 0.29 -0.25 20.01
CA ALA A 21 1.00 1.03 20.06
C ALA A 21 0.20 2.16 19.41
N GLU A 22 -0.49 2.89 20.30
CA GLU A 22 -0.88 4.31 20.29
C GLU A 22 -0.71 5.10 18.97
N SER A 23 -1.85 5.49 18.39
CA SER A 23 -1.93 6.39 17.23
C SER A 23 -2.26 7.82 17.63
N GLU A 24 -1.33 8.76 17.42
CA GLU A 24 -1.61 10.20 17.39
C GLU A 24 -2.23 10.61 16.02
N PRO A 25 -3.21 11.54 15.98
CA PRO A 25 -3.91 11.90 14.75
C PRO A 25 -3.22 13.04 13.99
N PHE A 26 -3.01 12.87 12.67
CA PHE A 26 -2.62 13.97 11.77
C PHE A 26 -3.83 14.36 10.90
N VAL A 27 -4.31 15.58 11.10
CA VAL A 27 -5.43 16.23 10.38
C VAL A 27 -4.92 16.93 9.12
N ASP A 28 -5.64 16.81 8.01
CA ASP A 28 -5.55 17.76 6.88
C ASP A 28 -6.96 18.18 6.46
N ALA A 29 -7.23 19.48 6.51
CA ALA A 29 -8.48 20.13 6.08
C ALA A 29 -8.62 20.04 4.54
N ILE A 30 -9.79 19.92 3.91
CA ILE A 30 -10.90 20.88 3.83
C ILE A 30 -12.16 20.17 3.27
N ASP A 31 -13.29 20.20 4.00
CA ASP A 31 -14.64 20.45 3.47
C ASP A 31 -15.51 20.97 4.64
N ARG A 32 -16.05 22.19 4.51
CA ARG A 32 -16.63 22.99 5.60
C ARG A 32 -18.15 22.99 5.65
N SER A 33 -18.84 21.99 5.10
CA SER A 33 -20.31 22.05 5.04
C SER A 33 -21.10 20.84 5.52
N ASN A 34 -20.48 19.77 6.02
CA ASN A 34 -21.22 18.69 6.70
C ASN A 34 -20.37 17.91 7.74
N PRO A 35 -20.56 18.11 9.05
CA PRO A 35 -19.69 17.53 10.10
C PRO A 35 -20.07 16.11 10.55
N ALA A 36 -20.93 15.39 9.83
CA ALA A 36 -21.28 14.01 10.15
C ALA A 36 -20.51 13.02 9.27
N THR A 37 -19.63 12.27 9.95
CA THR A 37 -19.01 10.99 9.53
C THR A 37 -18.04 11.03 8.34
N HIS A 38 -16.81 11.44 8.61
CA HIS A 38 -15.65 10.74 8.04
C HIS A 38 -14.71 10.38 9.19
N GLN A 39 -15.17 9.49 10.07
CA GLN A 39 -14.20 8.66 10.77
C GLN A 39 -13.49 7.85 9.67
N PRO A 40 -12.14 7.85 9.62
CA PRO A 40 -11.46 6.91 8.74
C PRO A 40 -12.02 5.51 9.03
N PRO A 41 -12.27 4.69 7.99
CA PRO A 41 -12.81 3.36 8.20
C PRO A 41 -11.95 2.63 9.23
N GLU A 42 -12.60 1.96 10.18
CA GLU A 42 -11.91 1.10 11.14
C GLU A 42 -10.92 0.19 10.39
N PRO A 43 -9.67 0.06 10.86
CA PRO A 43 -8.68 -0.77 10.19
C PRO A 43 -9.24 -2.18 9.92
N GLY A 44 -9.02 -2.70 8.72
CA GLY A 44 -9.53 -4.00 8.30
C GLY A 44 -10.89 -3.97 7.58
N HIS A 45 -11.57 -2.81 7.51
CA HIS A 45 -12.82 -2.62 6.76
C HIS A 45 -12.65 -1.73 5.52
N GLU A 46 -11.42 -1.46 5.10
CA GLU A 46 -11.15 -0.56 3.99
C GLU A 46 -11.79 -1.08 2.69
N LYS A 47 -12.63 -0.25 2.07
CA LYS A 47 -13.27 -0.54 0.78
C LYS A 47 -12.44 -0.06 -0.40
N LEU A 48 -11.60 0.94 -0.19
CA LEU A 48 -10.79 1.58 -1.23
C LEU A 48 -9.34 1.12 -1.18
N TYR A 49 -8.72 1.07 -2.35
CA TYR A 49 -7.29 0.83 -2.45
C TYR A 49 -6.50 2.11 -2.12
N THR A 50 -5.39 1.91 -1.43
CA THR A 50 -4.36 2.92 -1.25
C THR A 50 -3.18 2.60 -2.16
N TYR A 51 -2.47 3.65 -2.59
CA TYR A 51 -1.43 3.54 -3.60
C TYR A 51 -0.09 4.06 -3.09
N ARG A 52 0.97 3.34 -3.47
CA ARG A 52 2.37 3.76 -3.28
C ARG A 52 3.15 3.50 -4.56
N SER A 53 3.95 4.47 -4.96
CA SER A 53 4.81 4.34 -6.13
C SER A 53 6.28 4.42 -5.71
N ILE A 54 7.14 3.60 -6.33
CA ILE A 54 8.59 3.81 -6.32
C ILE A 54 8.94 4.60 -7.58
N CYS A 55 9.60 5.74 -7.36
CA CYS A 55 9.95 6.70 -8.39
C CYS A 55 11.46 6.87 -8.43
N MET A 56 12.01 6.92 -9.64
CA MET A 56 13.41 7.29 -9.83
C MET A 56 13.49 8.78 -10.18
N SER A 57 14.43 9.52 -9.61
CA SER A 57 14.75 10.86 -10.09
C SER A 57 15.66 10.80 -11.32
N ASP A 58 15.82 11.92 -12.02
CA ASP A 58 16.81 12.05 -13.09
C ASP A 58 18.25 11.78 -12.60
N GLU A 59 18.51 11.94 -11.29
CA GLU A 59 19.79 11.63 -10.64
C GLU A 59 19.95 10.14 -10.27
N GLY A 60 18.99 9.28 -10.62
CA GLY A 60 19.01 7.85 -10.31
C GLY A 60 18.64 7.49 -8.87
N LYS A 61 18.11 8.43 -8.07
CA LYS A 61 17.69 8.16 -6.69
C LYS A 61 16.28 7.63 -6.64
N MET A 62 16.04 6.57 -5.86
CA MET A 62 14.71 6.01 -5.64
C MET A 62 13.99 6.67 -4.46
N ARG A 63 12.70 6.96 -4.62
CA ARG A 63 11.83 7.54 -3.60
C ARG A 63 10.47 6.84 -3.59
N ILE A 64 9.90 6.68 -2.40
CA ILE A 64 8.52 6.19 -2.23
C ILE A 64 7.59 7.41 -2.19
N LEU A 65 6.61 7.45 -3.08
CA LEU A 65 5.60 8.51 -3.14
C LEU A 65 4.19 7.93 -2.91
N HIS A 66 3.29 8.78 -2.40
CA HIS A 66 1.87 8.45 -2.29
C HIS A 66 1.17 8.65 -3.63
N GLY A 67 0.25 7.75 -3.98
CA GLY A 67 -0.49 7.87 -5.24
C GLY A 67 0.36 7.55 -6.48
N PHE A 68 0.04 8.22 -7.59
CA PHE A 68 0.60 7.98 -8.91
C PHE A 68 1.41 9.17 -9.46
N ASP A 69 1.72 10.17 -8.63
CA ASP A 69 2.44 11.37 -9.08
C ASP A 69 3.93 11.09 -9.27
N CYS A 70 4.24 10.47 -10.41
CA CYS A 70 5.54 9.88 -10.67
C CYS A 70 5.82 9.80 -12.17
N ARG A 71 6.70 10.67 -12.69
CA ARG A 71 7.09 10.65 -14.11
C ARG A 71 7.93 9.41 -14.49
N TYR A 72 8.84 9.01 -13.61
CA TYR A 72 9.74 7.87 -13.81
C TYR A 72 9.40 6.78 -12.78
N GLN A 73 8.20 6.23 -12.92
CA GLN A 73 7.69 5.19 -12.04
C GLN A 73 8.38 3.87 -12.34
N VAL A 74 9.04 3.29 -11.34
CA VAL A 74 9.68 1.97 -11.43
C VAL A 74 8.67 0.88 -11.08
N ALA A 75 7.86 1.12 -10.05
CA ALA A 75 6.82 0.20 -9.60
C ALA A 75 5.69 0.94 -8.89
N VAL A 76 4.50 0.34 -8.88
CA VAL A 76 3.35 0.80 -8.11
C VAL A 76 2.73 -0.35 -7.35
N GLY A 77 2.45 -0.12 -6.06
CA GLY A 77 1.75 -1.02 -5.17
C GLY A 77 0.37 -0.46 -4.86
N ARG A 78 -0.65 -1.31 -4.98
CA ARG A 78 -2.02 -1.03 -4.55
C ARG A 78 -2.39 -1.98 -3.41
N PHE A 79 -2.73 -1.40 -2.26
CA PHE A 79 -3.03 -2.13 -1.03
C PHE A 79 -4.44 -1.83 -0.54
N ARG A 80 -5.16 -2.88 -0.15
CA ARG A 80 -6.46 -2.80 0.52
C ARG A 80 -6.49 -3.81 1.66
N ASN A 81 -6.66 -3.31 2.88
CA ASN A 81 -6.94 -4.16 4.02
C ASN A 81 -8.45 -4.40 4.08
N ALA A 82 -8.88 -5.66 3.98
CA ALA A 82 -10.29 -6.03 4.11
C ALA A 82 -10.39 -7.29 4.97
N VAL A 83 -9.49 -7.41 5.96
CA VAL A 83 -9.35 -8.62 6.76
C VAL A 83 -10.58 -8.88 7.62
N ASN A 84 -11.24 -7.85 8.14
CA ASN A 84 -12.44 -8.02 8.94
C ASN A 84 -13.67 -8.35 8.08
N ASP A 85 -13.69 -7.90 6.83
CA ASP A 85 -14.79 -8.19 5.91
C ASP A 85 -14.67 -9.54 5.18
N SER A 86 -13.44 -9.96 4.87
CA SER A 86 -13.17 -11.09 3.96
C SER A 86 -12.19 -12.12 4.50
N GLY A 87 -11.44 -11.80 5.56
CA GLY A 87 -10.30 -12.57 6.04
C GLY A 87 -8.99 -12.33 5.27
N TRP A 88 -8.95 -11.36 4.35
CA TRP A 88 -7.79 -11.11 3.48
C TRP A 88 -7.40 -9.64 3.41
N SER A 89 -6.09 -9.42 3.29
CA SER A 89 -5.52 -8.18 2.76
C SER A 89 -5.04 -8.41 1.32
N PHE A 90 -5.22 -7.41 0.48
CA PHE A 90 -4.88 -7.47 -0.95
C PHE A 90 -3.72 -6.53 -1.23
N LEU A 91 -2.65 -7.04 -1.82
CA LEU A 91 -1.50 -6.27 -2.26
C LEU A 91 -1.16 -6.66 -3.70
N GLU A 92 -1.27 -5.71 -4.61
CA GLU A 92 -0.88 -5.92 -6.01
C GLU A 92 0.25 -4.97 -6.35
N ILE A 93 1.32 -5.51 -6.93
CA ILE A 93 2.49 -4.73 -7.33
C ILE A 93 2.67 -4.90 -8.83
N GLU A 94 2.84 -3.77 -9.51
CA GLU A 94 3.14 -3.71 -10.93
C GLU A 94 4.48 -3.00 -11.12
N THR A 95 5.42 -3.64 -11.82
CA THR A 95 6.72 -3.05 -12.19
C THR A 95 6.68 -2.56 -13.63
N LYS A 96 7.54 -1.60 -13.95
CA LYS A 96 7.63 -1.00 -15.27
C LYS A 96 8.74 -1.64 -16.11
N PRO A 97 8.44 -2.15 -17.32
CA PRO A 97 9.37 -2.96 -18.11
C PRO A 97 10.56 -2.15 -18.66
N GLU A 98 10.51 -0.83 -18.61
CA GLU A 98 11.58 0.07 -19.06
C GLU A 98 12.82 0.04 -18.14
N TYR A 99 12.70 -0.57 -16.95
CA TYR A 99 13.79 -0.69 -15.98
C TYR A 99 14.42 -2.08 -15.98
N PRO A 100 15.71 -2.22 -15.60
CA PRO A 100 16.35 -3.53 -15.46
C PRO A 100 15.63 -4.45 -14.46
N PRO A 101 15.63 -5.78 -14.67
CA PRO A 101 14.95 -6.73 -13.78
C PRO A 101 15.36 -6.61 -12.30
N GLU A 102 16.62 -6.29 -12.02
CA GLU A 102 17.14 -6.13 -10.66
C GLU A 102 16.51 -4.94 -9.96
N ILE A 103 16.30 -3.83 -10.68
CA ILE A 103 15.65 -2.62 -10.18
C ILE A 103 14.16 -2.86 -9.98
N GLN A 104 13.51 -3.58 -10.90
CA GLN A 104 12.11 -3.98 -10.76
C GLN A 104 11.89 -4.84 -9.52
N ALA A 105 12.72 -5.88 -9.33
CA ALA A 105 12.64 -6.79 -8.19
C ALA A 105 12.87 -6.06 -6.86
N TYR A 106 13.87 -5.17 -6.81
CA TYR A 106 14.11 -4.33 -5.64
C TYR A 106 12.90 -3.44 -5.30
N ALA A 107 12.37 -2.72 -6.29
CA ALA A 107 11.23 -1.83 -6.10
C ALA A 107 9.98 -2.58 -5.66
N ALA A 108 9.75 -3.78 -6.21
CA ALA A 108 8.66 -4.65 -5.80
C ALA A 108 8.80 -5.09 -4.33
N GLY A 109 9.99 -5.55 -3.91
CA GLY A 109 10.22 -5.95 -2.52
C GLY A 109 10.01 -4.82 -1.51
N VAL A 110 10.44 -3.60 -1.85
CA VAL A 110 10.21 -2.41 -0.99
C VAL A 110 8.71 -2.11 -0.85
N LEU A 111 7.93 -2.24 -1.93
CA LEU A 111 6.48 -2.04 -1.87
C LEU A 111 5.77 -3.15 -1.10
N GLU A 112 6.27 -4.37 -1.17
CA GLU A 112 5.77 -5.48 -0.37
C GLU A 112 5.95 -5.24 1.12
N GLU A 113 7.16 -4.85 1.54
CA GLU A 113 7.44 -4.51 2.92
C GLU A 113 6.49 -3.42 3.44
N ARG A 114 6.27 -2.36 2.65
CA ARG A 114 5.32 -1.30 3.00
C ARG A 114 3.85 -1.74 3.02
N GLY A 115 3.46 -2.69 2.18
CA GLY A 115 2.13 -3.30 2.23
C GLY A 115 1.91 -4.09 3.52
N ARG A 116 2.91 -4.88 3.93
CA ARG A 116 2.84 -5.70 5.15
C ARG A 116 2.77 -4.87 6.43
N GLU A 117 3.54 -3.80 6.54
CA GLU A 117 3.48 -2.87 7.68
C GLU A 117 2.06 -2.32 7.88
N ARG A 118 1.32 -2.08 6.78
CA ARG A 118 -0.07 -1.60 6.85
C ARG A 118 -1.06 -2.71 7.19
N ALA A 119 -0.80 -3.95 6.80
CA ALA A 119 -1.64 -5.09 7.19
C ALA A 119 -1.55 -5.40 8.70
N ASN A 120 -0.44 -5.01 9.35
CA ASN A 120 -0.20 -5.25 10.77
C ASN A 120 -0.79 -4.18 11.69
N LYS A 121 -1.35 -3.09 11.15
CA LYS A 121 -2.07 -2.08 11.93
C LYS A 121 -3.54 -2.50 12.04
N LEU A 122 -3.81 -3.39 13.00
CA LEU A 122 -5.15 -3.73 13.48
C LEU A 122 -5.34 -3.17 14.88
#